data_AF-A0A8T5I9Z5-F1
#
_entry.id   AF-A0A8T5I9Z5-F1
#
_cell.length_a   1.000
_cell.length_b   1.000
_cell.length_c   1.000
_cell.angle_alpha   90.00
_cell.angle_beta   90.00
_cell.angle_gamma   90.00
#
_symmetry.space_group_name_H-M   'P 1'
#
loop_
_entity.id
_entity.type
_entity.pdbx_description
1 polymer ?
#
loop_
_entity_poly.entity_id
_entity_poly.type
_entity_poly.pdbx_seq_one_letter_code
_entity_poly.pdbx_strand_id
1 'polypeptide(L)'
;MECEKCKTELEEDSKFCPNCGEKIKALEIKKDIGAECIEELKKLITTLDLKKKEESEKMYPCPFCNKEFTIQSLKSKLNKEGQISTTSVDAQ
;
A
#
# COMPACT_ATOMS: atom_id res chain seq x y z
N MET A 1 -18.35 -28.59 15.68
CA MET A 1 -19.20 -29.35 14.71
C MET A 1 -19.07 -30.84 15.02
N GLU A 2 -19.92 -31.74 14.50
CA GLU A 2 -19.82 -33.18 14.79
C GLU A 2 -19.58 -34.01 13.52
N CYS A 3 -18.88 -35.13 13.66
CA CYS A 3 -18.69 -36.06 12.55
C CYS A 3 -20.01 -36.77 12.20
N GLU A 4 -20.46 -36.67 10.95
CA GLU A 4 -21.71 -37.32 10.50
C GLU A 4 -21.69 -38.85 10.62
N LYS A 5 -20.50 -39.45 10.64
CA LYS A 5 -20.32 -40.91 10.69
C LYS A 5 -20.27 -41.46 12.11
N CYS A 6 -19.49 -40.85 12.99
CA CYS A 6 -19.24 -41.37 14.35
C CYS A 6 -19.71 -40.45 15.48
N LYS A 7 -20.26 -39.27 15.14
CA LYS A 7 -20.77 -38.25 16.07
C LYS A 7 -19.74 -37.71 17.06
N THR A 8 -18.44 -37.89 16.78
CA THR A 8 -17.37 -37.26 17.56
C THR A 8 -17.39 -35.76 17.32
N GLU A 9 -17.19 -34.99 18.38
CA GLU A 9 -16.99 -33.55 18.30
C GLU A 9 -15.72 -33.20 17.51
N LEU A 10 -15.83 -32.23 16.62
CA LEU A 10 -14.79 -31.80 15.69
C LEU A 10 -14.57 -30.30 15.83
N GLU A 11 -13.30 -29.92 15.75
CA GLU A 11 -12.88 -28.52 15.66
C GLU A 11 -13.16 -27.96 14.26
N GLU A 12 -13.36 -26.64 14.17
CA GLU A 12 -13.76 -25.95 12.94
C GLU A 12 -12.74 -26.09 11.79
N ASP A 13 -11.46 -26.28 12.12
CA ASP A 13 -10.36 -26.42 11.14
C ASP A 13 -9.96 -27.88 10.84
N SER A 14 -10.69 -28.86 11.40
CA SER A 14 -10.37 -30.28 11.21
C SER A 14 -10.62 -30.74 9.78
N LYS A 15 -9.57 -31.16 9.07
CA LYS A 15 -9.67 -31.73 7.70
C LYS A 15 -10.20 -33.18 7.68
N PHE A 16 -10.02 -33.90 8.78
CA PHE A 16 -10.41 -35.30 8.94
C PHE A 16 -10.88 -35.53 10.38
N CYS A 17 -11.82 -36.47 10.58
CA CYS A 17 -12.26 -36.87 11.90
C CYS A 17 -11.14 -37.66 12.63
N PRO A 18 -10.70 -37.24 13.82
CA PRO A 18 -9.65 -37.91 14.56
C PRO A 18 -10.06 -39.29 15.09
N ASN A 19 -11.37 -39.57 15.18
CA ASN A 19 -11.88 -40.83 15.70
C ASN A 19 -12.08 -41.90 14.61
N CYS A 20 -12.68 -41.54 13.47
CA CYS A 20 -13.06 -42.51 12.45
C CYS A 20 -12.37 -42.33 11.09
N GLY A 21 -11.56 -41.28 10.93
CA GLY A 21 -10.82 -40.99 9.69
C GLY A 21 -11.68 -40.42 8.55
N GLU A 22 -12.97 -40.14 8.77
CA GLU A 22 -13.85 -39.56 7.77
C GLU A 22 -13.35 -38.17 7.34
N LYS A 23 -13.37 -37.88 6.04
CA LYS A 23 -12.88 -36.60 5.52
C LYS A 23 -13.95 -35.52 5.76
N ILE A 24 -13.58 -34.48 6.47
CA ILE A 24 -14.48 -33.38 6.77
C ILE A 24 -14.40 -32.39 5.62
N LYS A 25 -15.52 -32.16 4.94
CA LYS A 25 -15.61 -31.12 3.90
C LYS A 25 -15.64 -29.78 4.62
N ALA A 26 -14.51 -29.09 4.69
CA ALA A 26 -14.47 -27.70 5.12
C ALA A 26 -15.45 -26.92 4.22
N LEU A 27 -16.52 -26.41 4.83
CA LEU A 27 -17.37 -25.43 4.16
C LEU A 27 -16.53 -24.17 4.07
N GLU A 28 -15.83 -24.00 2.94
CA GLU A 28 -15.09 -22.79 2.66
C GLU A 28 -16.11 -21.64 2.65
N ILE A 29 -16.13 -20.86 3.72
CA ILE A 29 -16.85 -19.60 3.78
C ILE A 29 -16.21 -18.75 2.68
N LYS A 30 -16.89 -18.65 1.53
CA LYS A 30 -16.49 -17.77 0.44
C LYS A 30 -16.44 -16.37 1.04
N LYS A 31 -15.22 -15.86 1.27
CA LYS A 31 -14.97 -14.49 1.72
C LYS A 31 -15.25 -13.54 0.57
N ASP A 32 -16.51 -13.47 0.14
CA ASP A 32 -16.96 -12.61 -0.95
C ASP A 32 -17.15 -11.15 -0.51
N ILE A 33 -16.89 -10.82 0.77
CA ILE A 33 -16.86 -9.43 1.31
C ILE A 33 -15.65 -8.63 0.79
N GLY A 34 -14.82 -9.19 -0.09
CA GLY A 34 -13.63 -8.52 -0.62
C GLY A 34 -13.84 -7.77 -1.94
N ALA A 35 -14.78 -8.18 -2.79
CA ALA A 35 -14.80 -7.71 -4.18
C ALA A 35 -15.48 -6.34 -4.34
N GLU A 36 -16.61 -6.11 -3.66
CA GLU A 36 -17.37 -4.86 -3.78
C GLU A 36 -16.65 -3.67 -3.13
N CYS A 37 -16.02 -3.88 -1.97
CA CYS A 37 -15.27 -2.84 -1.26
C CYS A 37 -14.00 -2.39 -2.02
N ILE A 38 -13.35 -3.28 -2.77
CA ILE A 38 -12.11 -2.95 -3.50
C ILE A 38 -12.40 -2.01 -4.67
N GLU A 39 -13.51 -2.18 -5.38
CA GLU A 39 -13.87 -1.29 -6.50
C GLU A 39 -14.26 0.11 -6.03
N GLU A 40 -14.97 0.24 -4.91
CA GLU A 40 -15.29 1.54 -4.30
C GLU A 40 -14.02 2.27 -3.82
N LEU A 41 -13.05 1.54 -3.26
CA LEU A 41 -11.78 2.10 -2.79
C LEU A 41 -10.89 2.59 -3.96
N LYS A 42 -10.89 1.89 -5.10
CA LYS A 42 -10.18 2.31 -6.32
C LYS A 42 -10.68 3.65 -6.87
N LYS A 43 -12.00 3.89 -6.83
CA LYS A 43 -12.59 5.19 -7.22
C LYS A 43 -12.09 6.34 -6.35
N LEU A 44 -12.00 6.13 -5.03
CA LEU A 44 -11.48 7.13 -4.08
C LEU A 44 -10.02 7.49 -4.35
N ILE A 45 -9.16 6.50 -4.60
CA ILE A 45 -7.73 6.71 -4.88
C ILE A 45 -7.53 7.48 -6.20
N THR A 46 -8.25 7.12 -7.26
CA THR A 46 -8.15 7.81 -8.56
C THR A 46 -8.56 9.28 -8.52
N THR A 47 -9.55 9.65 -7.70
CA THR A 47 -9.89 11.08 -7.46
C THR A 47 -8.78 11.87 -6.78
N LEU A 48 -7.95 11.22 -5.95
CA LEU A 48 -6.83 11.88 -5.27
C LEU A 48 -5.64 12.11 -6.21
N ASP A 49 -5.41 11.22 -7.17
CA ASP A 49 -4.32 11.36 -8.14
C ASP A 49 -4.59 12.40 -9.23
N LEU A 50 -5.86 12.70 -9.56
CA LEU A 50 -6.19 13.78 -10.50
C LEU A 50 -5.89 15.18 -9.95
N LYS A 51 -5.87 15.36 -8.62
CA LYS A 51 -5.44 16.64 -7.99
C LYS A 51 -3.92 16.88 -8.07
N LYS A 52 -3.11 15.89 -8.45
CA LYS A 52 -1.64 16.05 -8.57
C LYS A 52 -1.16 16.52 -9.95
N LYS A 53 -2.04 16.62 -10.96
CA LYS A 53 -1.64 17.00 -12.33
C LYS A 53 -1.51 18.50 -12.59
N GLU A 54 -1.80 19.35 -11.62
CA GLU A 54 -1.65 20.82 -11.76
C GLU A 54 -0.57 21.42 -10.83
N GLU A 55 0.35 20.58 -10.34
CA GLU A 55 1.45 21.00 -9.45
C GLU A 55 2.83 20.56 -9.98
N SER A 56 3.00 20.47 -11.30
CA SER A 56 4.30 20.13 -11.90
C SER A 56 5.12 21.35 -12.39
N GLU A 57 4.57 22.56 -12.39
CA GLU A 57 5.25 23.73 -12.98
C GLU A 57 5.30 24.98 -12.09
N LYS A 58 4.89 24.91 -10.81
CA LYS A 58 5.08 26.06 -9.91
C LYS A 58 6.54 26.18 -9.51
N MET A 59 7.17 27.26 -9.98
CA MET A 59 8.51 27.69 -9.61
C MET A 59 8.44 28.39 -8.25
N TYR A 60 9.23 27.92 -7.29
CA TYR A 60 9.27 28.46 -5.94
C TYR A 60 10.56 29.26 -5.74
N PRO A 61 10.49 30.58 -5.50
CA PRO A 61 11.67 31.37 -5.20
C PRO A 61 12.14 31.08 -3.77
N CYS A 62 13.43 30.83 -3.60
CA CYS A 62 14.04 30.69 -2.29
C CYS A 62 14.13 32.07 -1.61
N PRO A 63 13.56 32.26 -0.41
CA PRO A 63 13.52 33.57 0.26
C PRO A 63 14.90 34.09 0.71
N PHE A 64 15.93 33.24 0.67
CA PHE A 64 17.29 33.59 1.10
C PHE A 64 18.24 33.93 -0.05
N CYS A 65 18.05 33.30 -1.22
CA CYS A 65 18.95 33.49 -2.37
C CYS A 65 18.24 33.91 -3.65
N ASN A 66 16.91 34.11 -3.59
CA ASN A 66 16.02 34.52 -4.68
C ASN A 66 16.09 33.66 -5.96
N LYS A 67 16.64 32.44 -5.86
CA LYS A 67 16.68 31.48 -6.96
C LYS A 67 15.36 30.71 -7.03
N GLU A 68 14.86 30.49 -8.23
CA GLU A 68 13.62 29.76 -8.48
C GLU A 68 13.90 28.26 -8.67
N PHE A 69 13.14 27.42 -7.97
CA PHE A 69 13.30 25.97 -8.02
C PHE A 69 11.96 25.28 -8.27
N THR A 70 11.99 24.17 -9.01
CA THR A 70 10.84 23.27 -9.10
C THR A 70 10.86 22.31 -7.91
N ILE A 71 9.67 21.89 -7.46
CA ILE A 71 9.55 20.86 -6.41
C ILE A 71 10.27 19.56 -6.79
N GLN A 72 10.36 19.26 -8.09
CA GLN A 72 11.11 18.10 -8.60
C GLN A 72 12.62 18.24 -8.36
N SER A 73 13.20 19.43 -8.60
CA SER A 73 14.62 19.71 -8.32
C SER A 73 14.96 19.75 -6.82
N LEU A 74 13.97 19.94 -5.94
CA LEU A 74 14.14 19.88 -4.49
C LEU A 74 14.06 18.43 -3.97
N LYS A 75 13.12 17.63 -4.49
CA LYS A 75 12.95 16.21 -4.11
C LYS A 75 14.18 15.36 -4.46
N SER A 76 14.84 15.64 -5.59
CA SER A 76 16.09 14.94 -5.96
C SER A 76 17.27 15.23 -5.02
N LYS A 77 17.20 16.33 -4.25
CA LYS A 77 18.23 16.72 -3.27
C LYS A 77 17.94 16.26 -1.84
N LEU A 78 16.69 15.90 -1.51
CA LEU A 78 16.32 15.44 -0.17
C LEU A 78 16.63 13.95 0.09
N ASN A 79 16.79 13.13 -0.96
CA ASN A 79 17.04 11.68 -0.81
C ASN A 79 18.53 11.31 -0.68
N LYS A 80 19.41 12.29 -0.47
CA LYS A 80 20.81 12.05 -0.10
C LYS A 80 21.06 12.72 1.24
N GLU A 81 20.95 11.94 2.30
CA GLU A 81 21.76 12.23 3.48
C GLU A 81 23.23 12.24 3.04
N GLY A 82 23.93 13.31 3.38
CA GLY A 82 25.38 13.39 3.23
C GLY A 82 25.88 13.96 1.90
N GLN A 83 25.99 15.29 1.89
CA GLN A 83 27.18 16.06 1.54
C GLN A 83 26.78 17.28 0.71
N ILE A 84 26.65 18.40 1.42
CA ILE A 84 26.79 19.73 0.82
C ILE A 84 28.24 19.78 0.32
N SER A 85 28.45 19.45 -0.96
CA SER A 85 29.63 19.89 -1.69
C SER A 85 29.27 21.21 -2.34
N THR A 86 29.58 22.30 -1.65
CA THR A 86 29.81 23.59 -2.30
C THR A 86 31.00 23.39 -3.24
N THR A 87 30.74 23.10 -4.52
CA THR A 87 31.73 23.45 -5.54
C THR A 87 31.74 24.98 -5.56
N SER A 88 32.73 25.52 -4.87
CA SER A 88 33.17 26.90 -5.01
C SER A 88 33.21 27.23 -6.49
N VAL A 89 32.49 28.26 -6.90
CA VAL A 89 32.77 28.92 -8.17
C VAL A 89 34.07 29.68 -7.98
N ASP A 90 35.09 29.30 -8.75
CA ASP A 90 36.33 30.05 -8.88
C ASP A 90 36.01 31.49 -9.28
N ALA A 91 36.53 32.43 -8.49
CA ALA A 91 36.63 33.82 -8.85
C ALA A 91 38.12 34.22 -8.73
N GLN A 92 38.65 34.65 -9.87
CA GLN A 92 39.96 35.27 -10.16
C GLN A 92 41.17 34.35 -10.34
#